data_AF-A0A820H5D1-F1
#
_entry.id   AF-A0A820H5D1-F1
#
_cell.length_a   1.000
_cell.length_b   1.000
_cell.length_c   1.000
_cell.angle_alpha   90.00
_cell.angle_beta   90.00
_cell.angle_gamma   90.00
#
_symmetry.space_group_name_H-M   'P 1'
#
loop_
_entity.id
_entity.type
_entity.pdbx_description
1 polymer ?
#
loop_
_entity_poly.entity_id
_entity_poly.type
_entity_poly.pdbx_seq_one_letter_code
_entity_poly.pdbx_strand_id
1 'polypeptide(L)'
;MEVHNYALFAFDATWTLIRSLQQLCTSKINISSSCLSFNGSSYCFNRHFIHSDLLLDAVSRTEFLGVSGLIQFSNDVTDRITGLYYSAKNVQPSLNGLSFVPVLEYFHPTDWKIPTKENIIVWPGKTLTPPSGRAILEGVNLRIGVLESAPFTIVDKVIDLSGQTTIQYRGYVLDLIELLQQKMNFIPIIELAPSNLTYNEFVQS
;
A
#
# COMPACT_ATOMS: atom_id res chain seq x y z
N MET A 1 3.62 -30.73 3.39
CA MET A 1 2.28 -30.57 3.97
C MET A 1 2.28 -29.22 4.66
N GLU A 2 1.58 -28.25 4.09
CA GLU A 2 1.55 -26.88 4.62
C GLU A 2 0.47 -26.81 5.70
N VAL A 3 0.85 -26.39 6.91
CA VAL A 3 -0.11 -26.27 8.02
C VAL A 3 -0.93 -25.01 7.79
N HIS A 4 -2.25 -25.16 7.75
CA HIS A 4 -3.14 -24.02 7.52
C HIS A 4 -3.09 -23.04 8.71
N ASN A 5 -3.03 -21.73 8.45
CA ASN A 5 -2.94 -20.70 9.50
C ASN A 5 -4.05 -20.80 10.56
N TYR A 6 -5.28 -21.14 10.15
CA TYR A 6 -6.38 -21.44 11.08
C TYR A 6 -6.05 -22.48 12.14
N ALA A 7 -5.30 -23.53 11.81
CA ALA A 7 -4.92 -24.55 12.79
C ALA A 7 -3.94 -23.98 13.84
N LEU A 8 -3.00 -23.13 13.40
CA LEU A 8 -2.08 -22.43 14.29
C LEU A 8 -2.83 -21.47 15.23
N PHE A 9 -3.77 -20.70 14.69
CA PHE A 9 -4.58 -19.77 15.49
C PHE A 9 -5.53 -20.47 16.45
N ALA A 10 -6.14 -21.59 16.05
CA ALA A 10 -7.00 -22.38 16.94
C ALA A 10 -6.22 -22.96 18.13
N PHE A 11 -4.99 -23.43 17.88
CA PHE A 11 -4.09 -23.88 18.93
C PHE A 11 -3.77 -22.75 19.89
N ASP A 12 -3.29 -21.61 19.39
CA ASP A 12 -2.90 -20.48 20.22
C ASP A 12 -4.08 -19.89 21.00
N ALA A 13 -5.27 -19.82 20.40
CA ALA A 13 -6.49 -19.39 21.08
C ALA A 13 -6.88 -20.32 22.22
N THR A 14 -6.81 -21.64 21.99
CA THR A 14 -7.12 -22.65 23.00
C THR A 14 -6.10 -22.59 24.13
N TRP A 15 -4.82 -22.44 23.81
CA TRP A 15 -3.76 -22.32 24.81
C TRP A 15 -3.86 -21.03 25.62
N THR A 16 -4.25 -19.92 24.99
CA THR A 16 -4.56 -18.66 25.67
C THR A 16 -5.67 -18.86 26.70
N LEU A 17 -6.77 -19.52 26.30
CA LEU A 17 -7.88 -19.80 27.21
C LEU A 17 -7.48 -20.70 28.38
N ILE A 18 -6.69 -21.75 28.12
CA ILE A 18 -6.20 -22.65 29.18
C ILE A 18 -5.36 -21.88 30.20
N ARG A 19 -4.44 -21.03 29.72
CA ARG A 19 -3.58 -20.21 30.59
C ARG A 19 -4.37 -19.19 31.39
N SER A 20 -5.32 -18.49 30.78
CA SER A 20 -6.14 -17.51 31.49
C SER A 20 -7.03 -18.16 32.55
N LEU A 21 -7.62 -19.33 32.27
CA LEU A 21 -8.36 -20.11 33.26
C LEU A 21 -7.48 -20.61 34.40
N GLN A 22 -6.26 -21.06 34.09
CA GLN A 22 -5.29 -21.46 35.11
C GLN A 22 -4.92 -20.27 36.01
N GLN A 23 -4.67 -19.09 35.44
CA GLN A 23 -4.40 -17.87 36.21
C GLN A 23 -5.60 -17.48 37.08
N LEU A 24 -6.81 -17.52 36.53
CA LEU A 24 -8.04 -17.24 37.28
C LEU A 24 -8.19 -18.17 38.48
N CYS A 25 -8.02 -19.48 38.29
CA CYS A 25 -8.20 -20.47 39.35
C CYS A 25 -7.04 -20.55 40.35
N THR A 26 -5.85 -20.05 40.00
CA THR A 26 -4.70 -19.99 40.92
C THR A 26 -4.59 -18.67 41.68
N SER A 27 -5.21 -17.61 41.16
CA SER A 27 -5.30 -16.34 41.87
C SER A 27 -6.02 -16.53 43.21
N LYS A 28 -5.41 -16.08 44.31
CA LYS A 28 -5.95 -16.14 45.68
C LYS A 28 -7.12 -15.17 45.88
N ILE A 29 -8.03 -15.10 44.92
CA ILE A 29 -9.31 -14.44 45.12
C ILE A 29 -10.02 -15.30 46.17
N ASN A 30 -10.55 -14.69 47.22
CA ASN A 30 -11.46 -15.34 48.17
C ASN A 30 -12.77 -15.68 47.43
N ILE A 31 -12.71 -16.59 46.46
CA ILE A 31 -13.87 -17.09 45.75
C ILE A 31 -14.51 -18.07 46.74
N SER A 32 -15.63 -17.66 47.33
CA SER A 32 -16.45 -18.53 48.20
C SER A 32 -17.03 -19.74 47.45
N SER A 33 -16.94 -19.72 46.11
CA SER A 33 -17.37 -20.74 45.16
C SER A 33 -16.20 -21.22 44.28
N SER A 34 -16.44 -22.23 43.43
CA SER A 34 -15.45 -22.65 42.41
C SER A 34 -15.09 -21.48 41.48
N CYS A 35 -13.84 -21.41 41.00
CA CYS A 35 -13.43 -20.44 39.98
C CYS A 35 -14.21 -20.59 38.66
N LEU A 36 -14.85 -21.74 38.43
CA LEU A 36 -15.69 -22.04 37.27
C LEU A 36 -17.20 -21.98 37.60
N SER A 37 -17.61 -20.96 38.36
CA SER A 37 -19.00 -20.81 38.80
C SER A 37 -19.87 -20.06 37.79
N PHE A 38 -21.11 -20.54 37.64
CA PHE A 38 -22.12 -19.96 36.77
C PHE A 38 -23.36 -19.60 37.58
N ASN A 39 -23.98 -18.48 37.25
CA ASN A 39 -25.29 -18.07 37.75
C ASN A 39 -26.38 -18.44 36.73
N GLY A 40 -27.61 -18.70 37.21
CA GLY A 40 -28.75 -19.09 36.38
C GLY A 40 -28.99 -20.61 36.34
N SER A 41 -30.27 -20.99 36.29
CA SER A 41 -30.75 -22.37 36.43
C SER A 41 -30.96 -23.13 35.12
N SER A 42 -30.89 -22.47 33.95
CA SER A 42 -31.18 -23.11 32.67
C SER A 42 -29.91 -23.64 31.98
N TYR A 43 -30.01 -24.83 31.39
CA TYR A 43 -28.89 -25.54 30.77
C TYR A 43 -28.38 -24.86 29.49
N CYS A 44 -29.21 -24.07 28.79
CA CYS A 44 -28.91 -23.65 27.41
C CYS A 44 -28.70 -22.14 27.18
N PHE A 45 -29.40 -21.23 27.86
CA PHE A 45 -29.42 -19.82 27.40
C PHE A 45 -29.29 -18.74 28.48
N ASN A 46 -29.51 -19.05 29.76
CA ASN A 46 -29.44 -18.06 30.85
C ASN A 46 -28.31 -18.36 31.85
N ARG A 47 -27.28 -19.13 31.43
CA ARG A 47 -26.10 -19.37 32.25
C ARG A 47 -25.11 -18.24 32.07
N HIS A 48 -24.89 -17.47 33.12
CA HIS A 48 -23.94 -16.38 33.15
C HIS A 48 -22.68 -16.82 33.90
N PHE A 49 -21.51 -16.72 33.28
CA PHE A 49 -20.26 -17.00 33.97
C PHE A 49 -19.96 -15.88 34.98
N ILE A 50 -19.87 -16.21 36.27
CA ILE A 50 -19.80 -15.20 37.34
C ILE A 50 -18.51 -14.35 37.25
N HIS A 51 -17.42 -14.97 36.79
CA HIS A 51 -16.09 -14.35 36.77
C HIS A 51 -15.67 -13.90 35.36
N SER A 52 -16.61 -13.49 34.51
CA SER A 52 -16.34 -13.06 33.13
C SER A 52 -15.30 -11.96 33.04
N ASP A 53 -15.41 -10.93 33.88
CA ASP A 53 -14.52 -9.76 33.83
C ASP A 53 -13.10 -10.12 34.30
N LEU A 54 -13.00 -10.98 35.31
CA LEU A 54 -11.73 -11.51 35.80
C LEU A 54 -11.05 -12.43 34.77
N LEU A 55 -11.84 -13.22 34.05
CA LEU A 55 -11.33 -14.04 32.95
C LEU A 55 -10.82 -13.16 31.80
N LEU A 56 -11.55 -12.10 31.45
CA LEU A 56 -11.12 -11.15 30.43
C LEU A 56 -9.80 -10.45 30.82
N ASP A 57 -9.67 -10.03 32.09
CA ASP A 57 -8.42 -9.48 32.64
C ASP A 57 -7.28 -10.51 32.65
N ALA A 58 -7.57 -11.79 32.95
CA ALA A 58 -6.58 -12.86 32.83
C ALA A 58 -6.15 -13.11 31.37
N VAL A 59 -7.09 -13.03 30.42
CA VAL A 59 -6.78 -13.13 28.98
C VAL A 59 -5.88 -11.97 28.54
N SER A 60 -6.16 -10.74 28.94
CA SER A 60 -5.35 -9.58 28.54
C SER A 60 -3.95 -9.58 29.15
N ARG A 61 -3.77 -10.21 30.32
CA ARG A 61 -2.45 -10.43 30.96
C ARG A 61 -1.72 -11.66 30.47
N THR A 62 -2.33 -12.48 29.61
CA THR A 62 -1.71 -13.70 29.11
C THR A 62 -0.64 -13.35 28.08
N GLU A 63 0.60 -13.75 28.37
CA GLU A 63 1.74 -13.61 27.47
C GLU A 63 2.46 -14.96 27.30
N PHE A 64 2.68 -15.38 26.06
CA PHE A 64 3.49 -16.57 25.75
C PHE A 64 3.90 -16.62 24.28
N LEU A 65 4.93 -17.42 23.99
CA LEU A 65 5.30 -17.77 22.61
C LEU A 65 4.40 -18.91 22.11
N GLY A 66 3.46 -18.58 21.23
CA GLY A 66 2.59 -19.53 20.54
C GLY A 66 3.21 -20.06 19.24
N VAL A 67 2.51 -20.96 18.56
CA VAL A 67 2.95 -21.51 17.27
C VAL A 67 2.84 -20.49 16.13
N SER A 68 1.96 -19.50 16.23
CA SER A 68 1.89 -18.38 15.29
C SER A 68 2.70 -17.15 15.71
N GLY A 69 3.53 -17.27 16.76
CA GLY A 69 4.39 -16.20 17.26
C GLY A 69 4.01 -15.74 18.67
N LEU A 70 4.55 -14.59 19.08
CA LEU A 70 4.29 -14.02 20.40
C LEU A 70 2.80 -13.66 20.54
N ILE A 71 2.18 -14.14 21.61
CA ILE A 71 0.78 -13.89 21.96
C ILE A 71 0.77 -12.94 23.13
N GLN A 72 0.23 -11.74 22.90
CA GLN A 72 0.06 -10.72 23.92
C GLN A 72 -1.10 -9.82 23.49
N PHE A 73 -1.97 -9.46 24.42
CA PHE A 73 -3.15 -8.64 24.16
C PHE A 73 -3.12 -7.37 25.02
N SER A 74 -3.96 -6.40 24.65
CA SER A 74 -4.30 -5.26 25.51
C SER A 74 -5.81 -5.08 25.47
N ASN A 75 -6.38 -4.45 26.49
CA ASN A 75 -7.79 -4.10 26.50
C ASN A 75 -8.16 -3.02 25.48
N ASP A 76 -7.16 -2.29 24.95
CA ASP A 76 -7.37 -1.15 24.04
C ASP A 76 -7.42 -1.55 22.56
N VAL A 77 -6.95 -2.76 22.21
CA VAL A 77 -6.89 -3.24 20.82
C VAL A 77 -7.53 -4.61 20.70
N THR A 78 -8.18 -4.86 19.56
CA THR A 78 -8.81 -6.15 19.27
C THR A 78 -7.80 -7.22 18.82
N ASP A 79 -6.64 -6.79 18.34
CA ASP A 79 -5.58 -7.66 17.83
C ASP A 79 -4.49 -7.87 18.88
N ARG A 80 -3.56 -8.79 18.58
CA ARG A 80 -2.33 -8.93 19.36
C ARG A 80 -1.58 -7.60 19.37
N ILE A 81 -0.85 -7.28 20.43
CA ILE A 81 -0.03 -6.06 20.51
C ILE A 81 1.39 -6.23 19.96
N THR A 82 1.83 -7.48 19.83
CA THR A 82 3.15 -7.85 19.33
C THR A 82 3.02 -9.03 18.36
N GLY A 83 3.72 -8.97 17.23
CA GLY A 83 3.74 -10.07 16.26
C GLY A 83 4.06 -9.62 14.84
N LEU A 84 4.18 -10.59 13.93
CA LEU A 84 4.24 -10.34 12.49
C LEU A 84 2.82 -10.21 11.95
N TYR A 85 2.49 -9.06 11.36
CA TYR A 85 1.14 -8.82 10.82
C TYR A 85 1.11 -8.99 9.31
N TYR A 86 2.19 -8.59 8.62
CA TYR A 86 2.22 -8.56 7.17
C TYR A 86 3.58 -8.98 6.62
N SER A 87 3.53 -9.75 5.53
CA SER A 87 4.70 -10.10 4.72
C SER A 87 4.46 -9.58 3.31
N ALA A 88 5.28 -8.63 2.87
CA ALA A 88 5.24 -8.12 1.51
C ALA A 88 6.06 -9.04 0.61
N LYS A 89 5.41 -9.52 -0.46
CA LYS A 89 6.03 -10.39 -1.46
C LYS A 89 6.25 -9.62 -2.76
N ASN A 90 7.45 -9.68 -3.28
CA ASN A 90 7.80 -9.15 -4.59
C ASN A 90 7.57 -10.25 -5.65
N VAL A 91 6.88 -9.89 -6.73
CA VAL A 91 6.63 -10.79 -7.84
C VAL A 91 7.84 -10.75 -8.76
N GLN A 92 8.58 -11.86 -8.83
CA GLN A 92 9.83 -11.95 -9.56
C GLN A 92 9.79 -13.05 -10.61
N PRO A 93 10.39 -12.85 -11.80
CA PRO A 93 10.54 -13.90 -12.78
C PRO A 93 11.47 -15.00 -12.24
N SER A 94 11.07 -16.25 -12.44
CA SER A 94 11.79 -17.46 -12.06
C SER A 94 11.83 -18.42 -13.25
N LEU A 95 12.68 -19.46 -13.18
CA LEU A 95 12.81 -20.48 -14.23
C LEU A 95 11.47 -21.12 -14.61
N ASN A 96 10.54 -21.21 -13.66
CA ASN A 96 9.22 -21.81 -13.84
C ASN A 96 8.08 -20.76 -13.97
N GLY A 97 8.40 -19.51 -14.33
CA GLY A 97 7.41 -18.45 -14.53
C GLY A 97 7.52 -17.33 -13.51
N LEU A 98 6.48 -17.13 -12.69
CA LEU A 98 6.47 -16.09 -11.65
C LEU A 98 6.63 -16.72 -10.27
N SER A 99 7.40 -16.04 -9.42
CA SER A 99 7.63 -16.41 -8.03
C SER A 99 7.28 -15.26 -7.10
N PHE A 100 6.74 -15.58 -5.93
CA PHE A 100 6.39 -14.62 -4.90
C PHE A 100 7.44 -14.68 -3.79
N VAL A 101 8.42 -13.80 -3.85
CA VAL A 101 9.56 -13.78 -2.91
C VAL A 101 9.26 -12.81 -1.77
N PRO A 102 9.28 -13.23 -0.50
CA PRO A 102 9.07 -12.33 0.63
C PRO A 102 10.25 -11.37 0.78
N VAL A 103 10.01 -10.07 0.68
CA VAL A 103 11.08 -9.04 0.68
C VAL A 103 11.01 -8.11 1.88
N LEU A 104 9.84 -7.97 2.50
CA LEU A 104 9.67 -7.17 3.70
C LEU A 104 8.69 -7.85 4.66
N GLU A 105 8.92 -7.66 5.94
CA GLU A 105 8.08 -8.15 7.03
C GLU A 105 7.78 -7.00 7.98
N TYR A 106 6.50 -6.84 8.35
CA TYR A 106 6.03 -5.81 9.27
C TYR A 106 5.77 -6.41 10.64
N PHE A 107 6.37 -5.80 11.67
CA PHE A 107 6.37 -6.32 13.03
C PHE A 107 6.07 -5.24 14.07
N HIS A 108 4.82 -5.04 14.51
CA HIS A 108 4.57 -4.06 15.57
C HIS A 108 5.39 -4.37 16.85
N PRO A 109 6.07 -3.40 17.48
CA PRO A 109 6.06 -1.94 17.21
C PRO A 109 7.07 -1.45 16.18
N THR A 110 7.86 -2.34 15.58
CA THR A 110 8.86 -2.00 14.57
C THR A 110 8.29 -1.95 13.15
N ASP A 111 8.71 -0.97 12.37
CA ASP A 111 8.29 -0.87 10.97
C ASP A 111 8.86 -2.02 10.10
N TRP A 112 8.56 -1.96 8.81
CA TRP A 112 9.03 -2.90 7.79
C TRP A 112 10.52 -3.19 7.88
N LYS A 113 10.87 -4.47 7.93
CA LYS A 113 12.24 -4.97 7.93
C LYS A 113 12.45 -5.95 6.80
N ILE A 114 13.68 -6.01 6.31
CA ILE A 114 14.10 -7.01 5.31
C ILE A 114 14.36 -8.32 6.07
N PRO A 115 13.62 -9.41 5.78
CA PRO A 115 13.73 -10.66 6.52
C PRO A 115 15.09 -11.34 6.33
N THR A 116 15.62 -11.30 5.10
CA THR A 116 16.94 -11.83 4.75
C THR A 116 17.63 -10.89 3.76
N LYS A 117 18.95 -10.68 3.91
CA LYS A 117 19.72 -9.83 2.99
C LYS A 117 19.73 -10.31 1.54
N GLU A 118 19.38 -11.58 1.32
CA GLU A 118 19.32 -12.21 0.00
C GLU A 118 18.03 -11.85 -0.77
N ASN A 119 16.97 -11.46 -0.05
CA ASN A 119 15.68 -11.15 -0.68
C ASN A 119 15.65 -9.67 -1.10
N ILE A 120 16.10 -9.42 -2.32
CA ILE A 120 16.13 -8.08 -2.93
C ILE A 120 14.80 -7.71 -3.56
N ILE A 121 14.44 -6.43 -3.52
CA ILE A 121 13.28 -5.88 -4.22
C ILE A 121 13.67 -5.66 -5.68
N VAL A 122 12.95 -6.31 -6.60
CA VAL A 122 13.09 -6.11 -8.04
C VAL A 122 11.92 -5.24 -8.51
N TRP A 123 12.25 -4.11 -9.13
CA TRP A 123 11.29 -3.17 -9.69
C TRP A 123 10.95 -3.53 -11.14
N PRO A 124 9.81 -3.04 -11.65
CA PRO A 124 9.46 -3.20 -13.06
C PRO A 124 10.62 -2.79 -13.99
N GLY A 125 10.85 -3.58 -15.03
CA GLY A 125 12.03 -3.42 -15.91
C GLY A 125 13.27 -4.19 -15.44
N LYS A 126 13.14 -5.07 -14.43
CA LYS A 126 14.24 -5.88 -13.86
C LYS A 126 15.35 -5.03 -13.23
N THR A 127 14.98 -3.91 -12.62
CA THR A 127 15.94 -3.00 -11.98
C THR A 127 15.95 -3.18 -10.46
N LEU A 128 17.11 -2.97 -9.84
CA LEU A 128 17.26 -2.95 -8.37
C LEU A 128 17.19 -1.52 -7.81
N THR A 129 17.27 -0.53 -8.70
CA THR A 129 17.14 0.88 -8.35
C THR A 129 15.66 1.23 -8.19
N PRO A 130 15.24 1.74 -7.02
CA PRO A 130 13.86 2.16 -6.85
C PRO A 130 13.50 3.27 -7.86
N PRO A 131 12.33 3.20 -8.49
CA PRO A 131 11.87 4.28 -9.35
C PRO A 131 11.74 5.56 -8.51
N SER A 132 12.12 6.69 -9.10
CA SER A 132 12.11 8.00 -8.43
C SER A 132 10.71 8.49 -8.05
N GLY A 133 9.66 7.82 -8.53
CA GLY A 133 8.25 8.18 -8.31
C GLY A 133 7.81 9.46 -9.02
N ARG A 134 8.69 10.09 -9.82
CA ARG A 134 8.39 11.32 -10.57
C ARG A 134 8.36 11.03 -12.06
N ALA A 135 7.29 11.44 -12.72
CA ALA A 135 7.24 11.46 -14.17
C ALA A 135 8.27 12.49 -14.68
N ILE A 136 9.16 12.04 -15.56
CA ILE A 136 10.04 12.91 -16.33
C ILE A 136 9.35 13.26 -17.65
N LEU A 137 9.58 14.47 -18.17
CA LEU A 137 9.00 14.92 -19.44
C LEU A 137 9.75 14.39 -20.66
N GLU A 138 10.90 13.75 -20.46
CA GLU A 138 11.70 13.15 -21.52
C GLU A 138 10.92 12.05 -22.25
N GLY A 139 10.84 12.16 -23.59
CA GLY A 139 10.09 11.24 -24.44
C GLY A 139 8.56 11.38 -24.36
N VAL A 140 8.03 12.35 -23.61
CA VAL A 140 6.59 12.58 -23.49
C VAL A 140 6.10 13.49 -24.62
N ASN A 141 5.02 13.08 -25.28
CA ASN A 141 4.27 13.92 -26.22
C ASN A 141 3.55 15.03 -25.44
N LEU A 142 4.06 16.26 -25.53
CA LEU A 142 3.50 17.41 -24.86
C LEU A 142 2.68 18.24 -25.85
N ARG A 143 1.36 18.28 -25.66
CA ARG A 143 0.48 19.16 -26.43
C ARG A 143 0.59 20.59 -25.91
N ILE A 144 0.88 21.53 -26.81
CA ILE A 144 1.11 22.94 -26.48
C ILE A 144 0.17 23.78 -27.33
N GLY A 145 -0.82 24.38 -26.68
CA GLY A 145 -1.71 25.37 -27.28
C GLY A 145 -1.00 26.71 -27.45
N VAL A 146 -0.95 27.23 -28.66
CA VAL A 146 -0.43 28.57 -28.97
C VAL A 146 -1.53 29.47 -29.51
N LEU A 147 -1.45 30.75 -29.19
CA LEU A 147 -2.33 31.80 -29.73
C LEU A 147 -1.58 32.56 -30.82
N GLU A 148 -2.25 32.87 -31.93
CA GLU A 148 -1.69 33.73 -32.97
C GLU A 148 -1.60 35.17 -32.44
N SER A 149 -0.37 35.68 -32.30
CA SER A 149 -0.12 37.02 -31.78
C SER A 149 1.29 37.45 -32.17
N ALA A 150 1.42 38.34 -33.15
CA ALA A 150 2.72 38.88 -33.53
C ALA A 150 3.28 39.80 -32.41
N PRO A 151 4.58 39.72 -32.06
CA PRO A 151 5.64 38.93 -32.67
C PRO A 151 5.89 37.55 -32.01
N PHE A 152 5.02 37.14 -31.08
CA PHE A 152 5.21 35.96 -30.23
C PHE A 152 4.96 34.64 -30.97
N THR A 153 3.89 34.59 -31.77
CA THR A 153 3.50 33.46 -32.62
C THR A 153 2.93 34.00 -33.91
N ILE A 154 3.55 33.64 -35.02
CA ILE A 154 3.22 34.04 -36.38
C ILE A 154 2.92 32.77 -37.17
N VAL A 155 1.80 32.78 -37.89
CA VAL A 155 1.31 31.65 -38.66
C VAL A 155 1.53 31.94 -40.14
N ASP A 156 2.54 31.30 -40.72
CA ASP A 156 2.85 31.41 -42.15
C ASP A 156 2.22 30.24 -42.92
N LYS A 157 1.54 30.55 -44.03
CA LYS A 157 1.07 29.52 -44.97
C LYS A 157 2.12 29.30 -46.03
N VAL A 158 2.76 28.13 -46.02
CA VAL A 158 3.85 27.80 -46.93
C VAL A 158 3.39 26.69 -47.85
N ILE A 159 3.60 26.86 -49.15
CA ILE A 159 3.34 25.82 -50.14
C ILE A 159 4.54 24.88 -50.13
N ASP A 160 4.29 23.61 -49.81
CA ASP A 160 5.33 22.59 -49.81
C ASP A 160 5.76 22.21 -51.24
N LEU A 161 6.81 21.40 -51.35
CA LEU A 161 7.34 20.93 -52.64
C LEU A 161 6.34 20.06 -53.43
N SER A 162 5.29 19.56 -52.78
CA SER A 162 4.17 18.82 -53.37
C SER A 162 2.97 19.71 -53.74
N GLY A 163 3.06 21.02 -53.56
CA GLY A 163 1.99 21.97 -53.85
C GLY A 163 0.88 22.02 -52.79
N GLN A 164 1.02 21.36 -51.65
CA GLN A 164 0.08 21.47 -50.53
C GLN A 164 0.42 22.66 -49.64
N THR A 165 -0.62 23.37 -49.19
CA THR A 165 -0.48 24.45 -48.22
C THR A 165 -0.27 23.86 -46.83
N THR A 166 0.94 23.98 -46.32
CA THR A 166 1.30 23.64 -44.94
C THR A 166 1.33 24.89 -44.07
N ILE A 167 1.07 24.73 -42.78
CA ILE A 167 1.16 25.82 -41.80
C ILE A 167 2.52 25.73 -41.12
N GLN A 168 3.28 26.81 -41.15
CA GLN A 168 4.53 26.94 -40.43
C GLN A 168 4.37 27.98 -39.32
N TYR A 169 4.81 27.62 -38.12
CA TYR A 169 4.79 28.52 -36.96
C TYR A 169 6.18 29.13 -36.75
N ARG A 170 6.23 30.44 -36.49
CA ARG A 170 7.47 31.16 -36.17
C ARG A 170 7.21 32.18 -35.06
N GLY A 171 8.25 32.65 -34.39
CA GLY A 171 8.15 33.71 -33.37
C GLY A 171 8.77 33.31 -32.04
N TYR A 172 8.86 34.28 -31.13
CA TYR A 172 9.60 34.15 -29.89
C TYR A 172 9.17 32.95 -29.01
N VAL A 173 7.87 32.63 -28.97
CA VAL A 173 7.35 31.50 -28.17
C VAL A 173 7.77 30.17 -28.77
N LEU A 174 7.88 30.07 -30.10
CA LEU A 174 8.31 28.86 -30.79
C LEU A 174 9.80 28.60 -30.54
N ASP A 175 10.63 29.65 -30.60
CA ASP A 175 12.06 29.56 -30.29
C ASP A 175 12.29 29.12 -28.83
N LEU A 176 11.45 29.60 -27.90
CA LEU A 176 11.48 29.17 -26.50
C LEU A 176 11.10 27.68 -26.36
N ILE A 177 10.06 27.22 -27.06
CA ILE A 177 9.64 25.82 -27.04
C ILE A 177 10.77 24.93 -27.59
N GLU A 178 11.42 25.33 -28.68
CA GLU A 178 12.56 24.61 -29.25
C GLU A 178 13.73 24.53 -28.25
N LEU A 179 14.06 25.64 -27.58
CA LEU A 179 15.08 25.65 -26.53
C LEU A 179 14.71 24.73 -25.35
N LEU A 180 13.44 24.71 -24.95
CA LEU A 180 12.95 23.84 -23.88
C LEU A 180 12.98 22.37 -24.32
N GLN A 181 12.60 22.08 -25.57
CA GLN A 181 12.69 20.74 -26.16
C GLN A 181 14.13 20.23 -26.11
N GLN A 182 15.11 21.04 -26.51
CA GLN A 182 16.54 20.67 -26.48
C GLN A 182 17.05 20.39 -25.06
N LYS A 183 16.50 21.08 -24.05
CA LYS A 183 16.92 20.92 -22.64
C LYS A 183 16.21 19.80 -21.90
N MET A 184 14.97 19.49 -22.28
CA MET A 184 14.08 18.61 -21.53
C MET A 184 13.66 17.34 -22.29
N ASN A 185 14.03 17.22 -23.57
CA ASN A 185 13.79 16.06 -24.44
C ASN A 185 12.32 15.61 -24.54
N PHE A 186 11.34 16.51 -24.36
CA PHE A 186 9.94 16.22 -24.67
C PHE A 186 9.68 16.35 -26.17
N ILE A 187 8.54 15.82 -26.63
CA ILE A 187 8.12 15.88 -28.03
C ILE A 187 6.99 16.92 -28.13
N PRO A 188 7.25 18.14 -28.65
CA PRO A 188 6.21 19.16 -28.77
C PRO A 188 5.19 18.79 -29.85
N ILE A 189 3.91 18.88 -29.51
CA ILE A 189 2.78 18.86 -30.46
C ILE A 189 2.14 20.24 -30.36
N ILE A 190 2.45 21.11 -31.31
CA ILE A 190 1.98 22.50 -31.32
C ILE A 190 0.60 22.54 -31.98
N GLU A 191 -0.37 23.10 -31.28
CA GLU A 191 -1.73 23.25 -31.77
C GLU A 191 -2.16 24.71 -31.64
N LEU A 192 -2.71 25.26 -32.72
CA LEU A 192 -3.21 26.64 -32.72
C LEU A 192 -4.60 26.66 -32.06
N ALA A 193 -4.73 27.44 -30.99
CA ALA A 193 -6.03 27.62 -30.35
C ALA A 193 -7.00 28.34 -31.30
N PRO A 194 -8.25 27.86 -31.45
CA PRO A 194 -9.24 28.52 -32.28
C PRO A 194 -9.50 29.94 -31.79
N SER A 195 -9.67 30.90 -32.70
CA SER A 195 -9.98 32.30 -32.39
C SER A 195 -11.25 32.50 -31.54
N ASN A 196 -12.08 31.46 -31.43
CA ASN A 196 -13.38 31.49 -30.77
C ASN A 196 -13.36 30.83 -29.38
N LEU A 197 -12.21 30.28 -28.95
CA LEU A 197 -12.07 29.63 -27.66
C LEU A 197 -11.05 30.38 -26.79
N THR A 198 -11.35 30.46 -25.50
CA THR A 198 -10.35 30.84 -24.50
C THR A 198 -9.33 29.72 -24.32
N TYR A 199 -8.12 30.05 -23.86
CA TYR A 199 -7.06 29.07 -23.61
C TYR A 199 -7.52 27.90 -22.72
N ASN A 200 -8.37 28.17 -21.72
CA ASN A 200 -8.89 27.15 -20.82
C ASN A 200 -9.85 26.17 -21.52
N GLU A 201 -10.63 26.64 -22.48
CA GLU A 201 -11.54 25.78 -23.27
C GLU A 201 -10.76 24.92 -24.27
N PHE A 202 -9.64 25.44 -24.79
CA PHE A 202 -8.76 24.71 -25.70
C PHE A 202 -7.98 23.58 -25.03
N VAL A 203 -7.50 23.79 -23.79
CA VAL A 203 -6.73 22.76 -23.06
C VAL A 203 -7.60 21.59 -22.58
N GLN A 204 -8.93 21.78 -22.47
CA GLN A 204 -9.87 20.77 -22.00
C GLN A 204 -10.53 19.92 -23.11
N SER A 205 -10.40 20.33 -24.38
CA SER A 205 -10.93 19.61 -25.55
C SER A 205 -10.02 18.49 -26.02
#